data_AF-A0A397HD46-F1
#
_entry.id   AF-A0A397HD46-F1
#
_cell.length_a   1.000
_cell.length_b   1.000
_cell.length_c   1.000
_cell.angle_alpha   90.00
_cell.angle_beta   90.00
_cell.angle_gamma   90.00
#
_symmetry.space_group_name_H-M   'P 1'
#
loop_
_entity.id
_entity.type
_entity.pdbx_description
1 polymer ?
#
loop_
_entity_poly.entity_id
_entity_poly.type
_entity_poly.pdbx_seq_one_letter_code
_entity_poly.pdbx_strand_id
1 'polypeptide(L)'
;MQSRIHDYCGYCDKWDYGKCYDCGKQNIDDKWCPNCKPLEITEITHTFSSWTSGNDEIDQLIQENQLIPKYYDYNCWRWIDYIQLDNIQYLSKGGYGTVYKAVWNNIP
;
A
#
# COMPACT_ATOMS: atom_id res chain seq x y z
N MET A 1 -14.16 -5.91 -3.35
CA MET A 1 -13.57 -7.23 -3.68
C MET A 1 -14.50 -8.32 -3.15
N GLN A 2 -15.23 -9.04 -4.02
CA GLN A 2 -15.97 -10.25 -3.64
C GLN A 2 -15.73 -11.30 -4.73
N SER A 3 -14.66 -12.07 -4.63
CA SER A 3 -14.54 -13.34 -5.35
C SER A 3 -15.16 -14.43 -4.48
N ARG A 4 -16.04 -15.23 -5.10
CA ARG A 4 -16.79 -16.30 -4.46
C ARG A 4 -16.09 -17.63 -4.75
N ILE A 5 -16.02 -18.46 -3.70
CA ILE A 5 -15.67 -19.89 -3.62
C ILE A 5 -14.17 -20.20 -3.49
N HIS A 6 -13.77 -20.53 -2.25
CA HIS A 6 -12.53 -21.24 -1.91
C HIS A 6 -12.85 -22.73 -1.91
N ASP A 7 -12.39 -23.48 -2.91
CA ASP A 7 -12.56 -24.93 -2.94
C ASP A 7 -11.20 -25.60 -2.73
N TYR A 8 -11.10 -26.47 -1.72
CA TYR A 8 -9.90 -27.26 -1.47
C TYR A 8 -9.93 -28.53 -2.32
N CYS A 9 -8.92 -28.69 -3.18
CA CYS A 9 -8.72 -29.88 -3.99
C CYS A 9 -7.98 -30.95 -3.17
N GLY A 10 -8.74 -31.87 -2.56
CA GLY A 10 -8.15 -32.95 -1.76
C GLY A 10 -7.30 -33.95 -2.55
N TYR A 11 -7.47 -34.03 -3.88
CA TYR A 11 -6.65 -34.90 -4.74
C TYR A 11 -5.26 -34.31 -5.04
N CYS A 12 -5.16 -32.98 -5.07
CA CYS A 12 -3.94 -32.26 -5.42
C CYS A 12 -3.32 -31.50 -4.24
N ASP A 13 -3.91 -31.64 -3.05
CA ASP A 13 -3.53 -31.01 -1.78
C ASP A 13 -3.28 -29.49 -1.91
N LYS A 14 -4.19 -28.81 -2.60
CA LYS A 14 -4.08 -27.37 -2.91
C LYS A 14 -5.42 -26.65 -2.80
N TRP A 15 -5.34 -25.38 -2.44
CA TRP A 15 -6.46 -24.45 -2.46
C TRP A 15 -6.69 -23.91 -3.87
N ASP A 16 -7.93 -23.91 -4.33
CA ASP A 16 -8.37 -23.15 -5.49
C ASP A 16 -8.94 -21.81 -5.02
N TYR A 17 -8.23 -20.74 -5.35
CA TYR A 17 -8.61 -19.36 -5.04
C TYR A 17 -9.44 -18.71 -6.16
N GLY A 18 -9.84 -19.51 -7.15
CA GLY A 18 -10.61 -19.06 -8.29
C GLY A 18 -9.79 -18.20 -9.26
N LYS A 19 -10.49 -17.63 -10.24
CA LYS A 19 -9.90 -16.75 -11.26
C LYS A 19 -10.01 -15.28 -10.83
N CYS A 20 -8.96 -14.53 -11.10
CA CYS A 20 -8.94 -13.08 -10.98
C CYS A 20 -10.07 -12.46 -11.80
N TYR A 21 -10.82 -11.53 -11.21
CA TYR A 21 -11.88 -10.80 -11.90
C TYR A 21 -11.34 -9.93 -13.05
N ASP A 22 -10.16 -9.33 -12.87
CA ASP A 22 -9.63 -8.35 -13.82
C ASP A 22 -8.98 -9.00 -15.05
N CYS A 23 -8.25 -10.11 -14.88
CA CYS A 23 -7.52 -10.76 -15.99
C CYS A 23 -7.97 -12.18 -16.32
N GLY A 24 -8.85 -12.79 -15.53
CA GLY A 24 -9.35 -14.16 -15.74
C GLY A 24 -8.33 -15.28 -15.51
N LYS A 25 -7.11 -14.98 -15.05
CA LYS A 25 -6.09 -15.97 -14.68
C LYS A 25 -6.31 -16.51 -13.28
N GLN A 26 -5.77 -17.70 -12.98
CA GLN A 26 -5.92 -18.31 -11.66
C GLN A 26 -5.15 -17.52 -10.60
N ASN A 27 -5.80 -17.25 -9.48
CA ASN A 27 -5.17 -16.64 -8.32
C ASN A 27 -4.36 -17.70 -7.57
N ILE A 28 -3.32 -17.25 -6.86
CA ILE A 28 -2.60 -18.12 -5.91
C ILE A 28 -2.94 -17.82 -4.46
N ASP A 29 -3.69 -16.74 -4.21
CA ASP A 29 -4.38 -16.47 -2.95
C ASP A 29 -5.67 -15.64 -3.20
N ASP A 30 -6.48 -15.44 -2.17
CA ASP A 30 -7.77 -14.76 -2.26
C ASP A 30 -7.69 -13.26 -2.64
N LYS A 31 -6.51 -12.65 -2.56
CA LYS A 31 -6.25 -11.21 -2.69
C LYS A 31 -5.14 -10.85 -3.68
N TRP A 32 -4.47 -11.84 -4.27
CA TRP A 32 -3.26 -11.67 -5.06
C TRP A 32 -3.39 -12.45 -6.36
N CYS A 33 -3.39 -11.70 -7.45
CA CYS A 33 -3.25 -12.24 -8.78
C CYS A 33 -1.81 -11.99 -9.27
N PRO A 34 -1.00 -13.04 -9.55
CA PRO A 34 0.37 -12.87 -10.03
C PRO A 34 0.50 -12.04 -11.31
N ASN A 35 -0.57 -12.02 -12.11
CA ASN A 35 -0.59 -11.36 -13.40
C ASN A 35 -1.03 -9.89 -13.31
N CYS A 36 -1.82 -9.53 -12.30
CA CYS A 36 -2.27 -8.15 -12.08
C CYS A 36 -1.37 -7.40 -11.09
N LYS A 37 -0.72 -8.10 -10.14
CA LYS A 37 0.19 -7.48 -9.17
C LYS A 37 1.30 -6.63 -9.80
N PRO A 38 1.93 -7.05 -10.93
CA PRO A 38 2.92 -6.23 -11.59
C PRO A 38 2.38 -4.88 -12.08
N LEU A 39 1.10 -4.83 -12.49
CA LEU A 39 0.46 -3.58 -12.94
C LEU A 39 0.30 -2.62 -11.75
N GLU A 40 -0.19 -3.11 -10.61
CA GLU A 40 -0.32 -2.34 -9.37
C GLU A 40 1.05 -1.78 -8.90
N ILE A 41 2.09 -2.61 -8.95
CA ILE A 41 3.46 -2.19 -8.61
C ILE A 41 3.96 -1.12 -9.59
N THR A 42 3.68 -1.26 -10.88
CA THR A 42 4.10 -0.29 -11.90
C THR A 42 3.42 1.07 -11.69
N GLU A 43 2.14 1.09 -11.34
CA GLU A 43 1.43 2.34 -11.00
C GLU A 43 2.01 3.01 -9.75
N ILE A 44 2.32 2.22 -8.72
CA ILE A 44 2.95 2.72 -7.49
C ILE A 44 4.34 3.31 -7.80
N THR A 45 5.20 2.59 -8.53
CA THR A 45 6.56 3.07 -8.82
C THR A 45 6.58 4.31 -9.71
N HIS A 46 5.58 4.50 -10.58
CA HIS A 46 5.42 5.75 -11.34
C HIS A 46 5.22 6.99 -10.46
N THR A 47 4.71 6.82 -9.24
CA THR A 47 4.55 7.94 -8.29
C THR A 47 5.83 8.30 -7.53
N PHE A 48 6.85 7.43 -7.52
CA PHE A 48 8.05 7.64 -6.70
C PHE A 48 8.88 8.85 -7.13
N SER A 49 8.77 9.27 -8.39
CA SER A 49 9.41 10.48 -8.90
C SER A 49 8.57 11.75 -8.70
N SER A 50 7.32 11.63 -8.26
CA SER A 50 6.39 12.76 -8.10
C SER A 50 6.50 13.48 -6.76
N TRP A 51 7.21 12.89 -5.79
CA TRP A 51 7.43 13.45 -4.47
C TRP A 51 8.80 13.05 -3.91
N THR A 52 9.32 13.84 -2.98
CA THR A 52 10.50 13.52 -2.17
C THR A 52 10.36 14.21 -0.82
N SER A 53 10.88 13.60 0.24
CA SER A 53 11.02 14.25 1.54
C SER A 53 12.25 15.15 1.63
N GLY A 54 13.13 15.12 0.63
CA GLY A 54 14.47 15.68 0.70
C GLY A 54 15.44 14.84 1.55
N ASN A 55 15.03 13.65 1.99
CA ASN A 55 15.84 12.69 2.71
C ASN A 55 15.73 11.30 2.06
N ASP A 56 16.82 10.88 1.41
CA ASP A 56 16.87 9.63 0.64
C ASP A 56 16.57 8.38 1.49
N GLU A 57 16.99 8.35 2.76
CA GLU A 57 16.75 7.21 3.65
C GLU A 57 15.26 7.08 4.01
N ILE A 58 14.59 8.22 4.25
CA ILE A 58 13.14 8.26 4.52
C ILE A 58 12.36 7.90 3.24
N ASP A 59 12.77 8.43 2.10
CA ASP A 59 12.13 8.16 0.81
C ASP A 59 12.21 6.67 0.47
N GLN A 60 13.40 6.06 0.62
CA GLN A 60 13.60 4.62 0.43
C GLN A 60 12.69 3.81 1.35
N LEU A 61 12.63 4.15 2.64
CA LEU A 61 11.81 3.43 3.62
C LEU A 61 10.31 3.48 3.28
N ILE A 62 9.82 4.62 2.82
CA ILE A 62 8.42 4.78 2.40
C ILE A 62 8.15 3.97 1.12
N GLN A 63 9.03 4.06 0.12
CA GLN A 63 8.90 3.32 -1.14
C GLN A 63 8.91 1.81 -0.92
N GLU A 64 9.84 1.29 -0.11
CA GLU A 64 9.88 -0.12 0.27
C GLU A 64 8.58 -0.56 0.96
N ASN A 65 8.01 0.27 1.84
CA ASN A 65 6.73 -0.01 2.49
C ASN A 65 5.56 -0.09 1.50
N GLN A 66 5.56 0.78 0.49
CA GLN A 66 4.53 0.85 -0.56
C GLN A 66 4.59 -0.33 -1.54
N LEU A 67 5.77 -0.93 -1.75
CA LEU A 67 5.95 -2.10 -2.60
C LEU A 67 5.52 -3.42 -1.93
N ILE A 68 5.44 -3.46 -0.60
CA ILE A 68 5.05 -4.67 0.13
C ILE A 68 3.55 -4.94 -0.12
N PRO A 69 3.19 -6.12 -0.67
CA PRO A 69 1.79 -6.54 -0.79
C PRO A 69 1.15 -6.61 0.60
N LYS A 70 0.27 -5.67 0.94
CA LYS A 70 -0.44 -5.73 2.22
C LYS A 70 -1.76 -6.45 2.03
N TYR A 71 -2.01 -7.38 2.94
CA TYR A 71 -3.26 -8.15 3.02
C TYR A 71 -4.49 -7.28 3.38
N TYR A 72 -4.24 -6.01 3.74
CA TYR A 72 -5.21 -4.98 4.11
C TYR A 72 -4.79 -3.64 3.48
N ASP A 73 -5.70 -3.01 2.72
CA ASP A 73 -5.51 -1.77 1.95
C ASP A 73 -5.11 -0.53 2.77
N TYR A 74 -5.22 -0.58 4.10
CA TYR A 74 -5.12 0.61 4.97
C TYR A 74 -3.73 0.89 5.54
N ASN A 75 -2.72 0.11 5.19
CA ASN A 75 -1.43 0.14 5.90
C ASN A 75 -0.26 0.71 5.09
N CYS A 76 -0.47 1.28 3.90
CA CYS A 76 0.62 1.90 3.14
C CYS A 76 1.05 3.23 3.76
N TRP A 77 2.35 3.40 3.96
CA TRP A 77 2.89 4.70 4.36
C TRP A 77 2.77 5.68 3.20
N ARG A 78 2.44 6.93 3.50
CA ARG A 78 2.31 8.00 2.51
C ARG A 78 3.20 9.16 2.91
N TRP A 79 3.87 9.74 1.92
CA TRP A 79 4.48 11.04 2.07
C TRP A 79 3.43 12.14 1.90
N ILE A 80 3.46 13.12 2.80
CA ILE A 80 2.61 14.32 2.72
C ILE A 80 3.56 15.51 2.82
N ASP A 81 3.57 16.34 1.79
CA ASP A 81 4.37 17.56 1.81
C ASP A 81 3.87 18.49 2.91
N TYR A 82 4.80 19.09 3.65
CA TYR A 82 4.52 20.05 4.71
C TYR A 82 3.63 21.21 4.23
N ILE A 83 3.75 21.64 2.97
CA ILE A 83 2.92 22.71 2.40
C ILE A 83 1.43 22.35 2.30
N GLN A 84 1.08 21.06 2.39
CA GLN A 84 -0.30 20.57 2.36
C GLN A 84 -0.93 20.49 3.76
N LEU A 85 -0.16 20.83 4.80
CA LEU A 85 -0.59 20.75 6.19
C LEU A 85 -0.91 22.15 6.73
N ASP A 86 -2.13 22.30 7.23
CA ASP A 86 -2.62 23.51 7.86
C ASP A 86 -2.77 23.35 9.38
N ASN A 87 -2.87 24.49 10.10
CA ASN A 87 -3.11 24.52 11.54
C ASN A 87 -2.15 23.64 12.35
N ILE A 88 -0.86 23.71 12.02
CA ILE A 88 0.19 22.90 12.66
C ILE A 88 0.39 23.37 14.09
N GLN A 89 0.09 22.49 15.04
CA GLN A 89 0.12 22.74 16.48
C GLN A 89 1.03 21.73 17.15
N TYR A 90 1.95 22.21 17.99
CA TYR A 90 2.75 21.33 18.84
C TYR A 90 1.84 20.51 19.77
N LEU A 91 2.12 19.21 19.88
CA LEU A 91 1.38 18.30 20.74
C LEU A 91 2.24 17.80 21.90
N SER A 92 3.42 17.25 21.62
CA SER A 92 4.32 16.70 22.63
C SER A 92 5.72 16.45 22.08
N LYS A 93 6.69 16.21 22.96
CA LYS A 93 8.05 15.77 22.62
C LYS A 93 8.40 14.53 23.45
N GLY A 94 8.83 13.47 22.76
CA GLY A 94 9.29 12.22 23.36
C GLY A 94 10.80 12.00 23.14
N GLY A 95 11.28 10.81 23.51
CA GLY A 95 12.71 10.44 23.37
C GLY A 95 13.20 10.34 21.92
N TYR A 96 12.28 10.11 20.97
CA TYR A 96 12.60 9.86 19.56
C TYR A 96 12.12 10.96 18.61
N GLY A 97 11.51 12.03 19.13
CA GLY A 97 11.03 13.12 18.27
C GLY A 97 9.98 14.02 18.89
N THR A 98 9.48 14.92 18.05
CA THR A 98 8.43 15.88 18.39
C THR A 98 7.18 15.55 17.59
N VAL A 99 6.03 15.58 18.25
CA VAL A 99 4.72 15.29 17.67
C VAL A 99 3.96 16.59 17.48
N TYR A 100 3.43 16.77 16.28
CA TYR A 100 2.57 17.88 15.91
C TYR A 100 1.21 17.35 15.46
N LYS A 101 0.16 18.12 15.72
CA LYS A 101 -1.16 17.96 15.14
C LYS A 101 -1.29 18.90 13.95
N ALA A 102 -1.85 18.44 12.85
CA ALA A 102 -2.11 19.25 11.67
C ALA A 102 -3.44 18.84 11.02
N VAL A 103 -3.96 19.70 10.14
CA VAL A 103 -5.10 19.41 9.27
C VAL A 103 -4.56 19.16 7.87
N TRP A 104 -4.93 18.02 7.27
CA TRP A 104 -4.60 17.71 5.88
C TRP A 104 -5.85 17.91 5.03
N ASN A 105 -5.88 18.98 4.24
CA ASN A 105 -7.08 19.41 3.51
C ASN A 105 -7.27 18.72 2.15
N ASN A 106 -6.20 18.16 1.58
CA ASN A 106 -6.22 17.49 0.29
C ASN A 106 -6.10 15.97 0.48
N ILE A 107 -7.17 15.34 0.94
CA ILE A 107 -7.27 13.87 0.95
C ILE A 107 -7.66 13.44 -0.47
N PRO A 108 -6.78 12.76 -1.23
CA PRO A 108 -7.13 12.21 -2.54
C PRO A 108 -8.03 10.99 -2.45
#